data_AF-A0A660QA48-F1
#
_entry.id   AF-A0A660QA48-F1
#
_cell.length_a   1.000
_cell.length_b   1.000
_cell.length_c   1.000
_cell.angle_alpha   90.00
_cell.angle_beta   90.00
_cell.angle_gamma   90.00
#
_symmetry.space_group_name_H-M   'P 1'
#
loop_
_entity.id
_entity.type
_entity.pdbx_description
1 polymer ?
#
loop_
_entity_poly.entity_id
_entity_poly.type
_entity_poly.pdbx_seq_one_letter_code
_entity_poly.pdbx_strand_id
1 'polypeptide(L)'
;MIKNLNIHALKRMRHRINRLYGPQEVEHLLERMVALIGRYGIGFEGYSAAERWSETSAVLITYGDMVQNGDELPLQVLKRFADRHLSGAVNTVHILPFCPYSSDDGFSVIDYREVDPNLGSWEDIQNLGRGFRLMFDLVLNHVSRKSTWFVDYVANIAPYRDFFIEEDPETDLSAVVRPRNLPLLTPVHTRHGDVHLWTTFSDDQIDLDFAN
;
A
#
# COMPACT_ATOMS: atom_id res chain seq x y z
N MET A 1 6.97 -16.21 19.26
CA MET A 1 6.31 -17.54 19.15
C MET A 1 5.65 -17.57 17.77
N ILE A 2 6.11 -18.41 16.85
CA ILE A 2 5.54 -18.47 15.48
C ILE A 2 4.10 -18.95 15.64
N LYS A 3 3.12 -18.08 15.40
CA LYS A 3 1.71 -18.47 15.37
C LYS A 3 1.55 -19.51 14.24
N ASN A 4 0.93 -20.65 14.54
CA ASN A 4 0.84 -21.80 13.64
C ASN A 4 0.27 -21.40 12.27
N LEU A 5 1.02 -21.63 11.18
CA LEU A 5 0.51 -21.41 9.83
C LEU A 5 -0.59 -22.43 9.51
N ASN A 6 -1.76 -21.92 9.10
CA ASN A 6 -2.89 -22.76 8.68
C ASN A 6 -2.54 -23.51 7.37
N ILE A 7 -2.52 -24.85 7.42
CA ILE A 7 -2.20 -25.72 6.27
C ILE A 7 -3.09 -25.43 5.06
N HIS A 8 -4.38 -25.11 5.26
CA HIS A 8 -5.28 -24.77 4.16
C HIS A 8 -4.93 -23.43 3.52
N ALA A 9 -4.50 -22.45 4.32
CA ALA A 9 -4.04 -21.16 3.80
C ALA A 9 -2.77 -21.34 2.96
N LEU A 10 -1.80 -22.12 3.46
CA LEU A 10 -0.57 -22.46 2.73
C LEU A 10 -0.87 -23.15 1.40
N LYS A 11 -1.78 -24.13 1.36
CA LYS A 11 -2.19 -24.80 0.11
C LYS A 11 -2.81 -23.82 -0.89
N ARG A 12 -3.67 -22.90 -0.44
CA ARG A 12 -4.25 -21.86 -1.31
C ARG A 12 -3.19 -20.91 -1.85
N MET A 13 -2.27 -20.45 -1.02
CA MET A 13 -1.19 -19.54 -1.44
C MET A 13 -0.29 -20.20 -2.47
N ARG A 14 0.15 -21.45 -2.21
CA ARG A 14 0.90 -22.26 -3.17
C ARG A 14 0.22 -22.36 -4.54
N HIS A 15 -1.08 -22.67 -4.56
CA HIS A 15 -1.83 -22.76 -5.81
C HIS A 15 -1.88 -21.41 -6.57
N ARG A 16 -2.05 -20.29 -5.86
CA ARG A 16 -2.07 -18.95 -6.47
C ARG A 16 -0.70 -18.54 -7.01
N ILE A 17 0.37 -18.75 -6.24
CA ILE A 17 1.75 -18.48 -6.66
C ILE A 17 2.07 -19.30 -7.93
N ASN A 18 1.76 -20.60 -7.93
CA ASN A 18 1.98 -21.45 -9.10
C ASN A 18 1.23 -20.95 -10.35
N ARG A 19 0.02 -20.41 -10.19
CA ARG A 19 -0.76 -19.88 -11.30
C ARG A 19 -0.15 -18.59 -11.88
N LEU A 20 0.46 -17.76 -11.05
CA LEU A 20 1.00 -16.46 -11.45
C LEU A 20 2.44 -16.56 -11.98
N TYR A 21 3.30 -17.27 -11.26
CA TYR A 21 4.76 -17.29 -11.50
C TYR A 21 5.28 -18.64 -12.03
N GLY A 22 4.39 -19.62 -12.20
CA GLY A 22 4.75 -20.95 -12.68
C GLY A 22 5.36 -21.86 -11.60
N PRO A 23 5.52 -23.16 -11.91
CA PRO A 23 5.89 -24.19 -10.93
C PRO A 23 7.34 -24.10 -10.43
N GLN A 24 8.23 -23.46 -11.19
CA GLN A 24 9.65 -23.36 -10.85
C GLN A 24 9.89 -22.42 -9.66
N GLU A 25 9.07 -21.36 -9.53
CA GLU A 25 9.22 -20.33 -8.51
C GLU A 25 8.49 -20.63 -7.18
N VAL A 26 7.59 -21.62 -7.19
CA VAL A 26 6.63 -21.84 -6.10
C VAL A 26 7.29 -22.08 -4.75
N GLU A 27 8.27 -22.98 -4.68
CA GLU A 27 8.90 -23.32 -3.39
C GLU A 27 9.65 -22.11 -2.84
N HIS A 28 10.46 -21.46 -3.67
CA HIS A 28 11.27 -20.32 -3.29
C HIS A 28 10.42 -19.14 -2.80
N LEU A 29 9.38 -18.76 -3.56
CA LEU A 29 8.49 -17.66 -3.20
C LEU A 29 7.68 -17.98 -1.94
N LEU A 30 7.22 -19.23 -1.79
CA LEU A 30 6.49 -19.65 -0.60
C LEU A 30 7.38 -19.59 0.65
N GLU A 31 8.62 -20.06 0.57
CA GLU A 31 9.60 -19.97 1.65
C GLU A 31 9.88 -18.51 2.04
N ARG A 32 10.13 -17.64 1.06
CA ARG A 32 10.33 -16.19 1.30
C ARG A 32 9.12 -15.57 1.99
N MET A 33 7.92 -15.87 1.53
CA MET A 33 6.69 -15.33 2.12
C MET A 33 6.49 -15.83 3.56
N VAL A 34 6.72 -17.12 3.84
CA VAL A 34 6.66 -17.67 5.21
C VAL A 34 7.70 -17.00 6.11
N ALA A 35 8.92 -16.77 5.61
CA ALA A 35 9.97 -16.06 6.34
C ALA A 35 9.56 -14.61 6.65
N LEU A 36 8.93 -13.89 5.70
CA LEU A 36 8.41 -12.54 5.91
C LEU A 36 7.30 -12.51 6.96
N ILE A 37 6.34 -13.44 6.89
CA ILE A 37 5.26 -13.57 7.87
C ILE A 37 5.84 -13.83 9.26
N GLY A 38 6.81 -14.74 9.36
CA GLY A 38 7.52 -15.02 10.60
C GLY A 38 8.29 -13.82 11.15
N ARG A 39 8.98 -13.06 10.28
CA ARG A 39 9.75 -11.86 10.62
C ARG A 39 8.87 -10.78 11.25
N TYR A 40 7.69 -10.53 10.68
CA TYR A 40 6.76 -9.52 11.19
C TYR A 40 5.85 -10.03 12.31
N GLY A 41 5.95 -11.31 12.69
CA GLY A 41 5.16 -11.89 13.76
C GLY A 41 3.65 -11.88 13.50
N ILE A 42 3.23 -11.67 12.25
CA ILE A 42 1.82 -11.69 11.85
C ILE A 42 1.40 -13.15 11.87
N GLY A 43 0.59 -13.54 12.85
CA GLY A 43 -0.01 -14.87 12.80
C GLY A 43 -1.17 -14.91 11.81
N PHE A 44 -1.43 -16.09 11.28
CA PHE A 44 -2.76 -16.42 10.74
C PHE A 44 -3.72 -16.82 11.87
N GLU A 45 -3.77 -16.03 12.95
CA GLU A 45 -4.98 -16.05 13.76
C GLU A 45 -6.05 -15.47 12.85
N GLY A 46 -6.82 -16.37 12.23
CA GLY A 46 -7.89 -15.96 11.34
C GLY A 46 -8.82 -15.06 12.11
N TYR A 47 -9.17 -13.91 11.53
CA TYR A 47 -10.26 -13.08 12.02
C TYR A 47 -11.44 -13.99 12.36
N SER A 48 -11.88 -13.94 13.61
CA SER A 48 -13.05 -14.67 14.05
C SER A 48 -14.25 -14.20 13.21
N ALA A 49 -15.24 -15.06 13.02
CA ALA A 49 -16.45 -14.66 12.29
C ALA A 49 -17.14 -13.44 12.95
N ALA A 50 -16.95 -13.25 14.26
CA ALA A 50 -17.44 -12.10 15.02
C ALA A 50 -16.70 -10.78 14.70
N GLU A 51 -15.51 -10.85 14.10
CA GLU A 51 -14.75 -9.67 13.63
C GLU A 51 -15.09 -9.29 12.18
N ARG A 52 -15.95 -10.05 11.49
CA ARG A 52 -16.44 -9.65 10.17
C ARG A 52 -17.46 -8.53 10.29
N TRP A 53 -17.73 -7.85 9.19
CA TRP A 53 -18.79 -6.85 9.17
C TRP A 53 -20.16 -7.53 9.27
N SER A 54 -21.03 -6.85 9.98
CA SER A 54 -22.46 -7.12 10.12
C SER A 54 -23.25 -5.85 9.77
N GLU A 55 -24.58 -5.95 9.80
CA GLU A 55 -25.52 -4.84 9.68
C GLU A 55 -25.34 -3.74 10.74
N THR A 56 -24.60 -4.00 11.82
CA THR A 56 -24.26 -3.00 12.86
C THR A 56 -22.93 -2.30 12.59
N SER A 57 -22.26 -2.58 11.48
CA SER A 57 -21.01 -1.92 11.09
C SER A 57 -21.28 -0.52 10.57
N ALA A 58 -20.71 0.49 11.22
CA ALA A 58 -20.76 1.87 10.78
C ALA A 58 -19.32 2.37 10.62
N VAL A 59 -19.01 2.87 9.41
CA VAL A 59 -17.67 3.25 8.98
C VAL A 59 -17.61 4.75 8.71
N LEU A 60 -16.64 5.45 9.29
CA LEU A 60 -16.24 6.78 8.88
C LEU A 60 -15.08 6.66 7.88
N ILE A 61 -15.18 7.29 6.72
CA ILE A 61 -14.05 7.47 5.79
C ILE A 61 -13.59 8.92 5.89
N THR A 62 -12.31 9.15 6.15
CA THR A 62 -11.79 10.50 6.40
C THR A 62 -10.30 10.62 6.07
N TYR A 63 -9.86 11.84 5.74
CA TYR A 63 -8.44 12.18 5.73
C TYR A 63 -7.95 12.37 7.17
N GLY A 64 -6.67 12.07 7.42
CA GLY A 64 -6.07 12.20 8.75
C GLY A 64 -6.12 13.62 9.32
N ASP A 65 -6.26 14.62 8.46
CA ASP A 65 -6.30 16.04 8.74
C ASP A 65 -7.66 16.70 8.49
N MET A 66 -8.73 15.92 8.34
CA MET A 66 -10.08 16.45 8.14
C MET A 66 -10.56 17.32 9.30
N VAL A 67 -10.10 17.01 10.53
CA VAL A 67 -10.40 17.78 11.73
C VAL A 67 -9.10 18.31 12.31
N GLN A 68 -9.00 19.63 12.41
CA GLN A 68 -7.78 20.33 12.81
C GLN A 68 -8.03 21.24 14.02
N ASN A 69 -6.99 21.53 14.79
CA ASN A 69 -7.04 22.49 15.89
C ASN A 69 -5.71 23.23 16.04
N GLY A 70 -5.57 24.35 15.33
CA GLY A 70 -4.34 25.13 15.34
C GLY A 70 -3.14 24.29 14.89
N ASP A 71 -2.05 24.35 15.65
CA ASP A 71 -0.78 23.67 15.36
C ASP A 71 -0.68 22.25 15.95
N GLU A 72 -1.78 21.70 16.49
CA GLU A 72 -1.78 20.32 16.98
C GLU A 72 -1.67 19.31 15.82
N LEU A 73 -1.02 18.18 16.08
CA LEU A 73 -0.90 17.11 15.10
C LEU A 73 -2.28 16.56 14.71
N PRO A 74 -2.64 16.53 13.41
CA PRO A 74 -4.00 16.22 12.99
C PRO A 74 -4.54 14.87 13.47
N LEU A 75 -3.72 13.82 13.50
CA LEU A 75 -4.16 12.50 14.00
C LEU A 75 -4.56 12.52 15.49
N GLN A 76 -3.94 13.38 16.30
CA GLN A 76 -4.30 13.55 17.70
C GLN A 76 -5.63 14.29 17.86
N VAL A 77 -5.86 15.30 17.02
CA VAL A 77 -7.12 16.04 16.95
C VAL A 77 -8.24 15.10 16.51
N LEU A 78 -8.02 14.32 15.44
CA LEU A 78 -8.95 13.33 14.94
C LEU A 78 -9.30 12.30 16.02
N LYS A 79 -8.31 11.78 16.76
CA LYS A 79 -8.55 10.86 17.88
C LYS A 79 -9.49 11.46 18.92
N ARG A 80 -9.19 12.67 19.38
CA ARG A 80 -9.99 13.35 20.41
C ARG A 80 -11.40 13.65 19.92
N PHE A 81 -11.56 14.03 18.65
CA PHE A 81 -12.86 14.21 18.02
C PHE A 81 -13.64 12.89 17.97
N ALA A 82 -13.01 11.82 17.49
CA ALA A 82 -13.62 10.51 17.34
C ALA A 82 -14.10 9.96 18.69
N ASP A 83 -13.26 10.00 19.72
CA ASP A 83 -13.63 9.55 21.07
C ASP A 83 -14.86 10.29 21.62
N ARG A 84 -14.88 11.62 21.43
CA ARG A 84 -15.91 12.47 22.01
C ARG A 84 -17.24 12.38 21.27
N HIS A 85 -17.20 12.24 19.95
CA HIS A 85 -18.38 12.46 19.11
C HIS A 85 -18.84 11.20 18.36
N LEU A 86 -17.98 10.21 18.16
CA LEU A 86 -18.26 9.06 17.30
C LEU A 86 -18.37 7.74 18.06
N SER A 87 -17.83 7.67 19.27
CA SER A 87 -17.91 6.47 20.11
C SER A 87 -19.37 6.03 20.31
N GLY A 88 -19.66 4.77 19.97
CA GLY A 88 -21.00 4.18 20.03
C GLY A 88 -21.87 4.39 18.78
N ALA A 89 -21.50 5.33 17.90
CA ALA A 89 -22.17 5.55 16.62
C ALA A 89 -21.39 4.95 15.44
N VAL A 90 -20.06 5.05 15.48
CA VAL A 90 -19.13 4.51 14.49
C VAL A 90 -18.22 3.51 15.20
N ASN A 91 -17.93 2.38 14.55
CA ASN A 91 -17.00 1.39 15.10
C ASN A 91 -15.73 1.22 14.27
N THR A 92 -15.71 1.72 13.03
CA THR A 92 -14.56 1.64 12.13
C THR A 92 -14.23 3.01 11.57
N VAL A 93 -12.95 3.37 11.60
CA VAL A 93 -12.42 4.56 10.94
C VAL A 93 -11.50 4.11 9.81
N HIS A 94 -11.88 4.43 8.59
CA HIS A 94 -11.01 4.35 7.41
C HIS A 94 -10.28 5.68 7.27
N ILE A 95 -8.97 5.63 7.52
CA ILE A 95 -8.09 6.77 7.28
C ILE A 95 -7.53 6.61 5.86
N LEU A 96 -7.85 7.56 4.98
CA LEU A 96 -7.26 7.68 3.65
C LEU A 96 -5.72 7.78 3.74
N PRO A 97 -4.97 7.58 2.65
CA PRO A 97 -3.53 7.39 2.72
C PRO A 97 -2.82 8.46 3.56
N PHE A 98 -2.09 8.01 4.57
CA PHE A 98 -1.44 8.86 5.58
C PHE A 98 0.08 8.69 5.60
N CYS A 99 0.63 7.87 4.69
CA CYS A 99 2.07 7.76 4.48
C CYS A 99 2.60 9.04 3.81
N PRO A 100 3.90 9.37 3.91
CA PRO A 100 4.49 10.44 3.12
C PRO A 100 4.19 10.24 1.63
N TYR A 101 3.76 11.32 0.96
CA TYR A 101 3.34 11.27 -0.44
C TYR A 101 3.82 12.51 -1.22
N SER A 102 3.80 12.45 -2.54
CA SER A 102 4.23 13.56 -3.42
C SER A 102 3.11 14.23 -4.19
N SER A 103 2.01 13.52 -4.46
CA SER A 103 0.86 14.00 -5.22
C SER A 103 -0.38 13.10 -4.99
N ASP A 104 -1.50 13.45 -5.66
CA ASP A 104 -2.76 12.69 -5.66
C ASP A 104 -3.32 12.43 -4.25
N ASP A 105 -3.28 13.45 -3.38
CA ASP A 105 -3.87 13.43 -2.02
C ASP A 105 -3.55 12.16 -1.21
N GLY A 106 -2.29 11.72 -1.23
CA GLY A 106 -1.83 10.55 -0.49
C GLY A 106 -1.64 9.30 -1.34
N PHE A 107 -2.16 9.25 -2.57
CA PHE A 107 -2.09 8.06 -3.42
C PHE A 107 -0.77 7.94 -4.20
N SER A 108 0.09 8.97 -4.25
CA SER A 108 1.47 8.83 -4.72
C SER A 108 2.44 8.63 -3.55
N VAL A 109 2.49 7.41 -3.03
CA VAL A 109 3.21 7.07 -1.78
C VAL A 109 4.73 7.05 -1.95
N ILE A 110 5.45 7.74 -1.08
CA ILE A 110 6.91 7.81 -1.02
C ILE A 110 7.48 6.67 -0.17
N ASP A 111 6.98 6.50 1.06
CA ASP A 111 7.44 5.46 1.98
C ASP A 111 6.27 4.84 2.77
N TYR A 112 6.02 3.55 2.53
CA TYR A 112 4.99 2.77 3.20
C TYR A 112 5.27 2.44 4.67
N ARG A 113 6.49 2.73 5.16
CA ARG A 113 6.93 2.39 6.52
C ARG A 113 6.77 3.54 7.49
N GLU A 114 6.40 4.71 7.02
CA GLU A 114 6.28 5.92 7.81
C GLU A 114 4.85 6.46 7.79
N VAL A 115 4.49 7.19 8.85
CA VAL A 115 3.33 8.08 8.85
C VAL A 115 3.86 9.45 8.45
N ASP A 116 3.13 10.19 7.62
CA ASP A 116 3.50 11.54 7.25
C ASP A 116 3.67 12.38 8.53
N PRO A 117 4.86 12.97 8.76
CA PRO A 117 5.14 13.71 10.00
C PRO A 117 4.25 14.95 10.17
N ASN A 118 3.63 15.46 9.10
CA ASN A 118 2.65 16.55 9.19
C ASN A 118 1.30 16.07 9.74
N LEU A 119 1.02 14.76 9.67
CA LEU A 119 -0.18 14.14 10.23
C LEU A 119 0.04 13.61 11.65
N GLY A 120 1.20 12.98 11.89
CA GLY A 120 1.59 12.43 13.19
C GLY A 120 2.55 11.26 13.06
N SER A 121 2.33 10.21 13.85
CA SER A 121 3.21 9.04 13.96
C SER A 121 2.44 7.73 14.02
N TRP A 122 3.17 6.60 13.95
CA TRP A 122 2.59 5.29 14.19
C TRP A 122 1.98 5.14 15.59
N GLU A 123 2.48 5.89 16.59
CA GLU A 123 1.87 5.90 17.92
C GLU A 123 0.47 6.51 17.88
N ASP A 124 0.26 7.57 17.10
CA ASP A 124 -1.05 8.21 16.94
C ASP A 124 -2.04 7.28 16.22
N ILE A 125 -1.58 6.56 15.19
CA ILE A 125 -2.38 5.52 14.52
C ILE A 125 -2.75 4.39 15.50
N GLN A 126 -1.80 3.90 16.30
CA GLN A 126 -2.07 2.88 17.32
C GLN A 126 -3.05 3.38 18.38
N ASN A 127 -2.94 4.65 18.77
CA ASN A 127 -3.85 5.28 19.73
C ASN A 127 -5.28 5.32 19.18
N LEU A 128 -5.49 5.68 17.90
CA LEU A 128 -6.79 5.55 17.21
C LEU A 128 -7.33 4.12 17.28
N GLY A 129 -6.48 3.13 17.04
CA GLY A 129 -6.83 1.71 17.07
C GLY A 129 -7.28 1.16 18.42
N ARG A 130 -7.09 1.91 19.52
CA ARG A 130 -7.59 1.52 20.86
C ARG A 130 -9.10 1.74 21.02
N GLY A 131 -9.68 2.66 20.26
CA GLY A 131 -11.10 3.01 20.33
C GLY A 131 -11.92 2.53 19.13
N PHE A 132 -11.28 2.36 17.98
CA PHE A 132 -11.95 2.05 16.72
C PHE A 132 -11.22 0.94 15.98
N ARG A 133 -11.95 0.17 15.18
CA ARG A 133 -11.35 -0.65 14.13
C ARG A 133 -10.76 0.28 13.09
N LEU A 134 -9.58 -0.04 12.58
CA LEU A 134 -8.93 0.76 11.56
C LEU A 134 -9.01 0.08 10.19
N MET A 135 -9.18 0.92 9.16
CA MET A 135 -9.07 0.54 7.77
C MET A 135 -8.17 1.55 7.06
N PHE A 136 -7.37 1.06 6.12
CA PHE A 136 -6.42 1.87 5.38
C PHE A 136 -6.39 1.43 3.92
N ASP A 137 -5.98 2.35 3.07
CA ASP A 137 -5.59 2.05 1.71
C ASP A 137 -4.21 1.39 1.68
N LEU A 138 -4.09 0.32 0.90
CA LEU A 138 -2.80 -0.23 0.49
C LEU A 138 -2.64 0.08 -1.00
N VAL A 139 -1.95 1.18 -1.30
CA VAL A 139 -1.63 1.57 -2.68
C VAL A 139 -0.54 0.66 -3.21
N LEU A 140 -0.91 -0.52 -3.70
CA LEU A 140 0.06 -1.55 -4.09
C LEU A 140 0.48 -1.48 -5.57
N ASN A 141 -0.29 -0.78 -6.42
CA ASN A 141 -0.06 -0.81 -7.87
C ASN A 141 1.16 0.00 -8.32
N HIS A 142 1.43 1.12 -7.65
CA HIS A 142 2.44 2.09 -8.05
C HIS A 142 3.09 2.74 -6.83
N VAL A 143 4.20 3.43 -7.06
CA VAL A 143 4.86 4.27 -6.05
C VAL A 143 5.16 5.65 -6.60
N SER A 144 5.39 6.60 -5.70
CA SER A 144 5.90 7.91 -6.05
C SER A 144 7.26 7.84 -6.73
N ARG A 145 7.53 8.73 -7.69
CA ARG A 145 8.89 8.97 -8.21
C ARG A 145 9.87 9.47 -7.15
N LYS A 146 9.39 9.95 -6.01
CA LYS A 146 10.25 10.33 -4.88
C LYS A 146 10.55 9.15 -3.95
N SER A 147 9.98 7.96 -4.20
CA SER A 147 10.25 6.76 -3.43
C SER A 147 11.69 6.29 -3.60
N THR A 148 12.27 5.73 -2.55
CA THR A 148 13.60 5.11 -2.59
C THR A 148 13.69 3.99 -3.62
N TRP A 149 12.59 3.28 -3.88
CA TRP A 149 12.56 2.23 -4.89
C TRP A 149 12.83 2.79 -6.29
N PHE A 150 12.20 3.91 -6.63
CA PHE A 150 12.41 4.57 -7.92
C PHE A 150 13.80 5.19 -8.03
N VAL A 151 14.30 5.80 -6.95
CA VAL A 151 15.67 6.33 -6.91
C VAL A 151 16.70 5.23 -7.18
N ASP A 152 16.56 4.08 -6.53
CA ASP A 152 17.46 2.94 -6.72
C ASP A 152 17.31 2.31 -8.11
N TYR A 153 16.10 2.29 -8.68
CA TYR A 153 15.87 1.88 -10.07
C TYR A 153 16.63 2.77 -11.06
N VAL A 154 16.48 4.10 -10.95
CA VAL A 154 17.21 5.07 -11.79
C VAL A 154 18.73 4.89 -11.66
N ALA A 155 19.20 4.54 -10.46
CA ALA A 155 20.61 4.27 -10.19
C ALA A 155 21.09 2.86 -10.62
N ASN A 156 20.19 2.02 -11.15
CA ASN A 156 20.40 0.61 -11.51
C ASN A 156 20.92 -0.23 -10.34
N ILE A 157 20.29 -0.09 -9.16
CA ILE A 157 20.65 -0.78 -7.92
C ILE A 157 19.65 -1.91 -7.63
N ALA A 158 20.16 -3.11 -7.39
CA ALA A 158 19.34 -4.25 -7.00
C ALA A 158 18.83 -4.12 -5.54
N PRO A 159 17.61 -4.58 -5.23
CA PRO A 159 16.68 -5.30 -6.13
C PRO A 159 15.82 -4.37 -7.00
N TYR A 160 15.81 -3.06 -6.74
CA TYR A 160 14.82 -2.15 -7.30
C TYR A 160 14.97 -1.86 -8.79
N ARG A 161 16.14 -2.10 -9.37
CA ARG A 161 16.34 -2.05 -10.84
C ARG A 161 15.36 -2.93 -11.63
N ASP A 162 14.77 -3.95 -11.00
CA ASP A 162 13.87 -4.91 -11.63
C ASP A 162 12.39 -4.65 -11.23
N PHE A 163 12.05 -3.55 -10.55
CA PHE A 163 10.72 -3.34 -9.94
C PHE A 163 9.69 -2.62 -10.82
N PHE A 164 10.09 -2.12 -11.99
CA PHE A 164 9.25 -1.22 -12.80
C PHE A 164 9.13 -1.73 -14.23
N ILE A 165 8.00 -1.37 -14.86
CA ILE A 165 7.68 -1.80 -16.22
C ILE A 165 8.26 -0.79 -17.20
N GLU A 166 9.31 -1.19 -17.91
CA GLU A 166 9.78 -0.51 -19.12
C GLU A 166 8.96 -1.00 -20.33
N GLU A 167 8.53 -0.10 -21.20
CA GLU A 167 7.72 -0.40 -22.39
C GLU A 167 8.21 0.39 -23.61
N ASP A 168 8.04 -0.16 -24.81
CA ASP A 168 8.39 0.52 -26.05
C ASP A 168 7.40 1.69 -26.29
N PRO A 169 7.86 2.93 -26.52
CA PRO A 169 6.98 4.06 -26.85
C PRO A 169 6.10 3.84 -28.08
N GLU A 170 6.47 2.92 -28.98
CA GLU A 170 5.70 2.56 -30.18
C GLU A 170 4.65 1.46 -29.94
N THR A 171 4.57 0.88 -28.74
CA THR A 171 3.57 -0.13 -28.40
C THR A 171 2.15 0.45 -28.54
N ASP A 172 1.25 -0.28 -29.23
CA ASP A 172 -0.15 0.12 -29.35
C ASP A 172 -0.90 -0.10 -28.04
N LEU A 173 -1.06 0.98 -27.28
CA LEU A 173 -1.77 0.99 -26.01
C LEU A 173 -3.23 1.45 -26.13
N SER A 174 -3.79 1.53 -27.35
CA SER A 174 -5.14 2.04 -27.58
C SER A 174 -6.25 1.23 -26.90
N ALA A 175 -6.00 -0.05 -26.62
CA ALA A 175 -6.92 -0.95 -25.93
C ALA A 175 -6.93 -0.78 -24.40
N VAL A 176 -6.01 0.00 -23.81
CA VAL A 176 -5.93 0.18 -22.36
C VAL A 176 -7.08 1.06 -21.85
N VAL A 177 -7.87 0.50 -20.93
CA VAL A 177 -8.98 1.22 -20.28
C VAL A 177 -8.52 1.75 -18.93
N ARG A 178 -8.73 3.06 -18.69
CA ARG A 178 -8.26 3.72 -17.47
C ARG A 178 -9.06 4.98 -17.13
N PRO A 179 -8.99 5.45 -15.87
CA PRO A 179 -9.76 6.61 -15.42
C PRO A 179 -9.17 7.97 -15.83
N ARG A 180 -7.87 8.04 -16.17
CA ARG A 180 -7.16 9.29 -16.50
C ARG A 180 -6.77 9.32 -17.99
N ASN A 181 -6.73 10.51 -18.58
CA ASN A 181 -6.37 10.74 -19.99
C ASN A 181 -4.93 11.25 -20.20
N LEU A 182 -4.04 11.07 -19.22
CA LEU A 182 -2.61 11.44 -19.32
C LEU A 182 -1.84 10.43 -20.19
N PRO A 183 -0.61 10.66 -20.66
CA PRO A 183 0.18 9.60 -21.31
C PRO A 183 0.33 8.34 -20.43
N LEU A 184 0.35 7.14 -21.02
CA LEU A 184 0.62 5.88 -20.28
C LEU A 184 2.09 5.66 -20.00
N LEU A 185 2.94 6.27 -20.82
CA LEU A 185 4.38 6.09 -20.79
C LEU A 185 5.05 7.41 -20.44
N THR A 186 5.91 7.37 -19.43
CA THR A 186 6.68 8.52 -18.97
C THR A 186 8.15 8.31 -19.30
N PRO A 187 8.79 9.21 -20.08
CA PRO A 187 10.22 9.10 -20.35
C PRO A 187 11.04 9.37 -19.08
N VAL A 188 12.05 8.54 -18.85
CA VAL A 188 12.93 8.62 -17.69
C VAL A 188 14.39 8.41 -18.13
N HIS A 189 15.26 9.30 -17.66
CA HIS A 189 16.71 9.11 -17.78
C HIS A 189 17.21 8.23 -16.64
N THR A 190 17.81 7.09 -16.95
CA THR A 190 18.39 6.16 -15.97
C THR A 190 19.88 5.99 -16.19
N ARG A 191 20.56 5.36 -15.24
CA ARG A 191 21.98 5.02 -15.36
C ARG A 191 22.25 4.03 -16.50
N HIS A 192 21.28 3.23 -16.91
CA HIS A 192 21.43 2.25 -18.00
C HIS A 192 20.87 2.74 -19.34
N GLY A 193 20.30 3.96 -19.40
CA GLY A 193 19.83 4.59 -20.63
C GLY A 193 18.53 5.36 -20.45
N ASP A 194 18.06 5.97 -21.54
CA ASP A 194 16.71 6.53 -21.60
C ASP A 194 15.70 5.41 -21.81
N VAL A 195 14.64 5.41 -21.00
CA VAL A 195 13.57 4.39 -21.00
C VAL A 195 12.21 5.07 -20.91
N HIS A 196 11.15 4.32 -21.23
CA HIS A 196 9.77 4.75 -21.04
C HIS A 196 9.11 3.83 -20.02
N LEU A 197 8.60 4.41 -18.93
CA LEU A 197 8.00 3.66 -17.84
C LEU A 197 6.49 3.72 -17.87
N TRP A 198 5.86 2.61 -17.50
CA TRP A 198 4.42 2.53 -17.34
C TRP A 198 3.95 3.37 -16.14
N THR A 199 3.04 4.29 -16.42
CA THR A 199 2.45 5.24 -15.46
C THR A 199 0.95 5.33 -15.70
N THR A 200 0.18 4.40 -15.13
CA THR A 200 -1.27 4.25 -15.39
C THR A 200 -2.05 5.53 -15.03
N PHE A 201 -1.62 6.22 -13.97
CA PHE A 201 -2.37 7.30 -13.33
C PHE A 201 -1.80 8.68 -13.63
N SER A 202 -0.52 8.91 -13.33
CA SER A 202 0.19 10.17 -13.57
C SER A 202 1.69 9.93 -13.71
N ASP A 203 2.42 10.91 -14.22
CA ASP A 203 3.87 10.85 -14.40
C ASP A 203 4.66 10.83 -13.10
N ASP A 204 4.02 10.95 -11.92
CA ASP A 204 4.61 10.83 -10.59
C ASP A 204 4.33 9.46 -9.95
N GLN A 205 3.41 8.67 -10.52
CA GLN A 205 2.99 7.36 -10.04
C GLN A 205 3.52 6.26 -10.97
N ILE A 206 4.66 5.67 -10.62
CA ILE A 206 5.32 4.63 -11.43
C ILE A 206 4.78 3.26 -11.05
N ASP A 207 4.19 2.55 -12.01
CA ASP A 207 3.61 1.23 -11.81
C ASP A 207 4.68 0.18 -11.52
N LEU A 208 4.40 -0.67 -10.52
CA LEU A 208 5.27 -1.78 -10.14
C LEU A 208 5.06 -2.97 -11.06
N ASP A 209 6.15 -3.64 -11.42
CA ASP A 209 6.11 -4.90 -12.15
C ASP A 209 5.84 -6.07 -11.21
N PHE A 210 4.60 -6.55 -11.22
CA PHE A 210 4.18 -7.74 -10.47
C PHE A 210 4.59 -9.06 -11.12
N ALA A 211 5.30 -9.04 -12.27
CA ALA A 211 5.85 -10.24 -12.88
C ALA A 211 7.21 -10.66 -12.27
N ASN A 212 7.86 -9.78 -11.50
CA ASN A 212 9.13 -10.02 -10.80
C ASN A 212 8.96 -10.91 -9.55
#